data_AF-A0AA36NJC1-F1
#
_entry.id   AF-A0AA36NJC1-F1
#
_cell.length_a   1.000
_cell.length_b   1.000
_cell.length_c   1.000
_cell.angle_alpha   90.00
_cell.angle_beta   90.00
_cell.angle_gamma   90.00
#
_symmetry.space_group_name_H-M   'P 1'
#
loop_
_entity.id
_entity.type
_entity.pdbx_description
1 polymer ?
#
loop_
_entity_poly.entity_id
_entity_poly.type
_entity_poly.pdbx_seq_one_letter_code
_entity_poly.pdbx_strand_id
1 'polypeptide(L)'
;MACAEICVETITCDQTTASQAFTNLQLSYRGAERQAPSVLTLALTFSHVMAWKADRGLHSPEMNTEERLRAVVNEFNGGTIAKWHTDDDKFKAVLNLLIGSSPEARQVIANHLNYHKWTQSAFTSELLRSTRWLLGATCKNGTAYIKNILTVTHESQVDMLRGYVAWFNHQTRRVKAASRAKLRLDTKEWERLVDYSCVMTAIRNEAGKVHSGERLAEVQSMLHTAFMARDYYAEILASLDSALTNWNVRHLTLWGELVEIQAPESVPTEADMEAMEEATLAAQFQEVRSKISMDELAWVRYKNQEKKKLAREHIIAVTHGKAQNDIGKGLVEGYMEKMCCINLVPDSSSVPNLDAWIRQAAGELKVKQDELLTVVVTDYSKLGSAALIVAPLLAGASAGGSLRRDYRNIEDKVVQHRMELRDLRLGLDMGGLHGNTDRPGYFQAWLAVPDAFLPLKGTGHRVSRADDKEQLKAAKVSDFAASELWRLQGFAADSLPSALPEASFVVPSARATLSGNESRKNFTDVQETAQWLAGEEAYCKVLKSLFRFKLKRAVVIHTTAYCGSLERACVQLGVPVWSLTDNSVCHSYAAMTVANMLLQAGPLQ
;
A
#
# COMPACT_ATOMS: atom_id res chain seq x y z
N MET A 1 -20.26 58.61 8.08
CA MET A 1 -20.40 57.23 7.57
C MET A 1 -19.36 57.05 6.47
N ALA A 2 -18.18 56.59 6.83
CA ALA A 2 -17.09 56.32 5.89
C ALA A 2 -17.06 54.81 5.63
N CYS A 3 -17.32 54.40 4.38
CA CYS A 3 -17.06 53.03 3.94
C CYS A 3 -15.55 52.86 3.83
N ALA A 4 -15.01 51.91 4.58
CA ALA A 4 -13.61 51.52 4.49
C ALA A 4 -13.37 50.80 3.15
N GLU A 5 -12.53 51.37 2.29
CA GLU A 5 -11.94 50.69 1.15
C GLU A 5 -11.01 49.58 1.65
N ILE A 6 -11.37 48.33 1.37
CA ILE A 6 -10.48 47.18 1.55
C ILE A 6 -9.50 47.19 0.37
N CYS A 7 -8.30 47.73 0.59
CA CYS A 7 -7.19 47.59 -0.36
C CYS A 7 -6.77 46.12 -0.45
N VAL A 8 -6.89 45.54 -1.65
CA VAL A 8 -6.31 44.25 -1.98
C VAL A 8 -4.82 44.46 -2.21
N GLU A 9 -3.99 44.21 -1.18
CA GLU A 9 -2.53 44.20 -1.35
C GLU A 9 -2.13 43.13 -2.36
N THR A 10 -1.47 43.58 -3.43
CA THR A 10 -0.92 42.73 -4.48
C THR A 10 0.28 41.98 -3.90
N ILE A 11 0.18 40.65 -3.84
CA ILE A 11 1.26 39.78 -3.37
C ILE A 11 2.45 39.94 -4.33
N THR A 12 3.46 40.70 -3.91
CA THR A 12 4.76 40.76 -4.60
C THR A 12 5.62 39.61 -4.07
N CYS A 13 5.70 38.54 -4.86
CA CYS A 13 6.53 37.39 -4.53
C CYS A 13 7.99 37.70 -4.90
N ASP A 14 8.93 37.48 -3.97
CA ASP A 14 10.37 37.59 -4.20
C ASP A 14 10.78 36.69 -5.39
N GLN A 15 11.28 37.33 -6.45
CA GLN A 15 11.49 36.70 -7.76
C GLN A 15 12.46 35.52 -7.71
N THR A 16 13.36 35.47 -6.73
CA THR A 16 14.35 34.39 -6.57
C THR A 16 13.70 33.10 -6.06
N THR A 17 12.84 33.22 -5.03
CA THR A 17 12.07 32.09 -4.48
C THR A 17 10.95 31.66 -5.44
N ALA A 18 10.32 32.62 -6.12
CA ALA A 18 9.34 32.36 -7.17
C ALA A 18 9.95 31.62 -8.37
N SER A 19 11.16 31.98 -8.78
CA SER A 19 11.88 31.31 -9.87
C SER A 19 12.30 29.89 -9.49
N GLN A 20 12.70 29.66 -8.23
CA GLN A 20 13.03 28.33 -7.73
C GLN A 20 11.77 27.45 -7.56
N ALA A 21 10.66 28.02 -7.09
CA ALA A 21 9.34 27.37 -7.05
C ALA A 21 8.83 27.06 -8.47
N PHE A 22 9.02 27.97 -9.42
CA PHE A 22 8.68 27.79 -10.84
C PHE A 22 9.52 26.70 -11.48
N THR A 23 10.83 26.67 -11.21
CA THR A 23 11.75 25.63 -11.71
C THR A 23 11.40 24.25 -11.12
N ASN A 24 11.04 24.17 -9.84
CA ASN A 24 10.54 22.95 -9.23
C ASN A 24 9.18 22.53 -9.80
N LEU A 25 8.30 23.50 -10.15
CA LEU A 25 7.07 23.26 -10.89
C LEU A 25 7.34 22.73 -12.30
N GLN A 26 8.36 23.25 -12.97
CA GLN A 26 8.76 22.92 -14.34
C GLN A 26 9.45 21.55 -14.43
N LEU A 27 10.26 21.19 -13.42
CA LEU A 27 10.86 19.86 -13.26
C LEU A 27 9.81 18.81 -12.86
N SER A 28 8.81 19.22 -12.07
CA SER A 28 7.60 18.43 -11.80
C SER A 28 6.78 18.22 -13.08
N TYR A 29 6.72 19.19 -14.00
CA TYR A 29 5.88 19.18 -15.22
C TYR A 29 6.05 17.93 -16.10
N ARG A 30 7.26 17.38 -16.25
CA ARG A 30 7.48 16.16 -17.07
C ARG A 30 6.86 14.88 -16.49
N GLY A 31 6.51 14.87 -15.19
CA GLY A 31 5.71 13.82 -14.54
C GLY A 31 4.33 14.28 -14.06
N ALA A 32 4.14 15.59 -13.87
CA ALA A 32 2.93 16.22 -13.34
C ALA A 32 1.88 16.53 -14.41
N GLU A 33 2.23 16.46 -15.70
CA GLU A 33 1.22 16.45 -16.77
C GLU A 33 0.13 15.39 -16.53
N ARG A 34 0.46 14.28 -15.87
CA ARG A 34 -0.47 13.18 -15.58
C ARG A 34 -1.25 13.28 -14.27
N GLN A 35 -0.91 14.19 -13.35
CA GLN A 35 -1.60 14.29 -12.06
C GLN A 35 -2.51 15.52 -12.01
N ALA A 36 -3.74 15.33 -11.51
CA ALA A 36 -4.67 16.43 -11.29
C ALA A 36 -4.02 17.52 -10.42
N PRO A 37 -4.22 18.81 -10.74
CA PRO A 37 -3.67 19.92 -9.95
C PRO A 37 -4.17 19.86 -8.50
N SER A 38 -3.30 20.23 -7.57
CA SER A 38 -3.68 20.33 -6.15
C SER A 38 -4.70 21.45 -5.93
N VAL A 39 -5.43 21.41 -4.82
CA VAL A 39 -6.39 22.49 -4.47
C VAL A 39 -5.71 23.85 -4.36
N LEU A 40 -4.48 23.91 -3.80
CA LEU A 40 -3.73 25.16 -3.77
C LEU A 40 -3.36 25.65 -5.17
N THR A 41 -2.90 24.75 -6.04
CA THR A 41 -2.56 25.09 -7.42
C THR A 41 -3.77 25.62 -8.17
N LEU A 42 -4.94 24.99 -8.00
CA LEU A 42 -6.21 25.47 -8.53
C LEU A 42 -6.56 26.85 -7.97
N ALA A 43 -6.45 27.06 -6.66
CA ALA A 43 -6.72 28.35 -6.04
C ALA A 43 -5.83 29.47 -6.58
N LEU A 44 -4.52 29.25 -6.67
CA LEU A 44 -3.58 30.24 -7.23
C LEU A 44 -3.87 30.53 -8.70
N THR A 45 -4.13 29.49 -9.50
CA THR A 45 -4.44 29.63 -10.93
C THR A 45 -5.75 30.39 -11.13
N PHE A 46 -6.82 29.98 -10.44
CA PHE A 46 -8.11 30.64 -10.53
C PHE A 46 -8.06 32.06 -9.98
N SER A 47 -7.31 32.33 -8.92
CA SER A 47 -7.06 33.70 -8.43
C SER A 47 -6.47 34.59 -9.51
N HIS A 48 -5.41 34.14 -10.18
CA HIS A 48 -4.78 34.88 -11.27
C HIS A 48 -5.74 35.09 -12.46
N VAL A 49 -6.49 34.07 -12.85
CA VAL A 49 -7.49 34.20 -13.93
C VAL A 49 -8.61 35.17 -13.54
N MET A 50 -9.08 35.12 -12.30
CA MET A 50 -10.10 36.06 -11.80
C MET A 50 -9.60 37.50 -11.82
N ALA A 51 -8.36 37.76 -11.40
CA ALA A 51 -7.74 39.09 -11.45
C ALA A 51 -7.60 39.58 -12.90
N TRP A 52 -7.00 38.75 -13.78
CA TRP A 52 -6.86 39.07 -15.20
C TRP A 52 -8.21 39.38 -15.89
N LYS A 53 -9.27 38.61 -15.56
CA LYS A 53 -10.61 38.87 -16.08
C LYS A 53 -11.22 40.15 -15.54
N ALA A 54 -11.01 40.46 -14.26
CA ALA A 54 -11.47 41.71 -13.67
C ALA A 54 -10.78 42.92 -14.33
N ASP A 55 -9.46 42.86 -14.53
CA ASP A 55 -8.67 43.93 -15.16
C ASP A 55 -9.09 44.21 -16.60
N ARG A 56 -9.61 43.20 -17.31
CA ARG A 56 -10.14 43.32 -18.67
C ARG A 56 -11.62 43.67 -18.75
N GLY A 57 -12.29 43.89 -17.62
CA GLY A 57 -13.73 44.14 -17.57
C GLY A 57 -14.59 42.94 -17.98
N LEU A 58 -14.02 41.72 -17.99
CA LEU A 58 -14.75 40.47 -18.29
C LEU A 58 -15.53 39.95 -17.07
N HIS A 59 -15.11 40.33 -15.86
CA HIS A 59 -15.91 40.16 -14.65
C HIS A 59 -16.51 41.51 -14.25
N SER A 60 -17.83 41.54 -14.03
CA SER A 60 -18.49 42.75 -13.53
C SER A 60 -17.92 43.13 -12.15
N PRO A 61 -17.73 44.44 -11.86
CA PRO A 61 -17.31 44.89 -10.54
C PRO A 61 -18.29 44.47 -9.43
N GLU A 62 -19.56 44.22 -9.75
CA GLU A 62 -20.59 43.74 -8.83
C GLU A 62 -20.42 42.27 -8.44
N MET A 63 -19.67 41.48 -9.22
CA MET A 63 -19.47 40.07 -8.92
C MET A 63 -18.61 39.89 -7.67
N ASN A 64 -19.13 39.14 -6.70
CA ASN A 64 -18.35 38.75 -5.52
C ASN A 64 -17.32 37.65 -5.87
N THR A 65 -16.40 37.34 -4.95
CA THR A 65 -15.33 36.36 -5.19
C THR A 65 -15.85 34.96 -5.53
N GLU A 66 -16.97 34.51 -4.94
CA GLU A 66 -17.57 33.22 -5.25
C GLU A 66 -18.12 33.18 -6.68
N GLU A 67 -18.83 34.23 -7.10
CA GLU A 67 -19.37 34.36 -8.45
C GLU A 67 -18.27 34.40 -9.50
N ARG A 68 -17.19 35.16 -9.25
CA ARG A 68 -16.00 35.20 -10.11
C ARG A 68 -15.35 33.82 -10.21
N LEU A 69 -15.22 33.12 -9.08
CA LEU A 69 -14.65 31.77 -9.06
C LEU A 69 -15.53 30.78 -9.83
N ARG A 70 -16.85 30.84 -9.64
CA ARG A 70 -17.82 29.97 -10.32
C ARG A 70 -17.81 30.19 -11.83
N ALA A 71 -17.72 31.44 -12.28
CA ALA A 71 -17.59 31.76 -13.70
C ALA A 71 -16.30 31.16 -14.31
N VAL A 72 -15.17 31.28 -13.62
CA VAL A 72 -13.90 30.67 -14.06
C VAL A 72 -13.98 29.14 -14.07
N VAL A 73 -14.50 28.54 -12.99
CA VAL A 73 -14.61 27.07 -12.89
C VAL A 73 -15.54 26.50 -13.95
N ASN A 74 -16.66 27.14 -14.26
CA ASN A 74 -17.58 26.70 -15.31
C ASN A 74 -16.93 26.71 -16.70
N GLU A 75 -16.13 27.72 -17.02
CA GLU A 75 -15.38 27.77 -18.27
C GLU A 75 -14.35 26.64 -18.35
N PHE A 76 -13.59 26.42 -17.28
CA PHE A 76 -12.59 25.34 -17.22
C PHE A 76 -13.24 23.95 -17.27
N ASN A 77 -14.38 23.75 -16.62
CA ASN A 77 -15.15 22.50 -16.65
C ASN A 77 -15.79 22.24 -18.01
N GLY A 78 -16.13 23.29 -18.78
CA GLY A 78 -16.64 23.17 -20.15
C GLY A 78 -15.55 22.90 -21.20
N GLY A 79 -14.28 23.10 -20.85
CA GLY A 79 -13.14 22.81 -21.72
C GLY A 79 -12.83 21.32 -21.85
N THR A 80 -12.10 20.95 -22.91
CA THR A 80 -11.74 19.55 -23.22
C THR A 80 -10.73 18.93 -22.25
N ILE A 81 -10.17 19.70 -21.31
CA ILE A 81 -9.10 19.24 -20.44
C ILE A 81 -9.69 18.73 -19.11
N ALA A 82 -10.14 17.48 -19.10
CA ALA A 82 -10.71 16.80 -17.92
C ALA A 82 -9.84 16.88 -16.65
N LYS A 83 -8.54 17.12 -16.79
CA LYS A 83 -7.59 17.32 -15.69
C LYS A 83 -7.94 18.49 -14.76
N TRP A 84 -8.55 19.56 -15.29
CA TRP A 84 -8.92 20.74 -14.51
C TRP A 84 -10.33 20.66 -13.94
N HIS A 85 -10.99 19.51 -14.12
CA HIS A 85 -12.34 19.32 -13.62
C HIS A 85 -12.38 19.52 -12.10
N THR A 86 -13.17 20.51 -11.72
CA THR A 86 -13.35 20.93 -10.33
C THR A 86 -14.77 20.56 -9.92
N ASP A 87 -14.86 19.54 -9.06
CA ASP A 87 -16.10 19.15 -8.39
C ASP A 87 -16.48 20.15 -7.28
N ASP A 88 -17.70 20.05 -6.75
CA ASP A 88 -18.21 20.96 -5.72
C ASP A 88 -17.35 20.99 -4.45
N ASP A 89 -16.69 19.88 -4.12
CA ASP A 89 -15.84 19.78 -2.93
C ASP A 89 -14.52 20.52 -3.12
N LYS A 90 -13.87 20.35 -4.27
CA LYS A 90 -12.69 21.14 -4.66
C LYS A 90 -13.05 22.61 -4.83
N PHE A 91 -14.22 22.92 -5.40
CA PHE A 91 -14.70 24.29 -5.55
C PHE A 91 -14.75 24.98 -4.18
N LYS A 92 -15.42 24.37 -3.19
CA LYS A 92 -15.49 24.92 -1.83
C LYS A 92 -14.13 25.04 -1.16
N ALA A 93 -13.25 24.05 -1.32
CA ALA A 93 -11.91 24.11 -0.75
C ALA A 93 -11.06 25.24 -1.38
N VAL A 94 -11.17 25.46 -2.69
CA VAL A 94 -10.53 26.59 -3.40
C VAL A 94 -11.13 27.91 -2.93
N LEU A 95 -12.46 28.02 -2.86
CA LEU A 95 -13.14 29.23 -2.40
C LEU A 95 -12.66 29.63 -1.01
N ASN A 96 -12.66 28.69 -0.07
CA ASN A 96 -12.19 28.88 1.31
C ASN A 96 -10.74 29.37 1.38
N LEU A 97 -9.83 28.84 0.55
CA LEU A 97 -8.46 29.34 0.48
C LEU A 97 -8.39 30.80 -0.02
N LEU A 98 -9.25 31.17 -0.96
CA LEU A 98 -9.24 32.50 -1.55
C LEU A 98 -9.81 33.55 -0.61
N ILE A 99 -10.96 33.28 0.00
CA ILE A 99 -11.68 34.27 0.82
C ILE A 99 -11.36 34.18 2.31
N GLY A 100 -10.99 32.99 2.79
CA GLY A 100 -10.95 32.68 4.22
C GLY A 100 -9.56 32.46 4.78
N SER A 101 -8.49 32.65 4.01
CA SER A 101 -7.12 32.51 4.51
C SER A 101 -6.27 33.76 4.31
N SER A 102 -5.36 34.00 5.25
CA SER A 102 -4.37 35.07 5.13
C SER A 102 -3.30 34.74 4.08
N PRO A 103 -2.61 35.74 3.51
CA PRO A 103 -1.46 35.52 2.64
C PRO A 103 -0.40 34.59 3.26
N GLU A 104 -0.13 34.76 4.55
CA GLU A 104 0.84 34.01 5.34
C GLU A 104 0.39 32.56 5.54
N ALA A 105 -0.89 32.35 5.81
CA ALA A 105 -1.48 31.01 5.88
C ALA A 105 -1.32 30.28 4.54
N ARG A 106 -1.59 30.96 3.42
CA ARG A 106 -1.34 30.41 2.07
C ARG A 106 0.13 30.09 1.86
N GLN A 107 1.04 30.95 2.33
CA GLN A 107 2.47 30.71 2.24
C GLN A 107 2.92 29.47 3.02
N VAL A 108 2.36 29.22 4.20
CA VAL A 108 2.64 27.98 4.97
C VAL A 108 2.20 26.74 4.18
N ILE A 109 1.00 26.76 3.59
CA ILE A 109 0.51 25.65 2.77
C ILE A 109 1.37 25.47 1.51
N ALA A 110 1.74 26.56 0.84
CA ALA A 110 2.61 26.55 -0.32
C ALA A 110 3.99 25.96 0.00
N ASN A 111 4.62 26.43 1.08
CA ASN A 111 5.91 25.93 1.55
C ASN A 111 5.87 24.42 1.81
N HIS A 112 4.80 23.90 2.41
CA HIS A 112 4.65 22.46 2.62
C HIS A 112 4.52 21.69 1.30
N LEU A 113 3.73 22.22 0.36
CA LEU A 113 3.50 21.58 -0.94
C LEU A 113 4.71 21.67 -1.88
N ASN A 114 5.64 22.60 -1.65
CA ASN A 114 6.92 22.65 -2.38
C ASN A 114 7.78 21.40 -2.11
N TYR A 115 7.64 20.76 -0.94
CA TYR A 115 8.40 19.57 -0.57
C TYR A 115 7.60 18.26 -0.66
N HIS A 116 6.27 18.34 -0.76
CA HIS A 116 5.40 17.17 -0.69
C HIS A 116 4.38 17.15 -1.82
N LYS A 117 4.23 15.98 -2.47
CA LYS A 117 3.09 15.71 -3.36
C LYS A 117 1.78 15.87 -2.58
N TRP A 118 0.72 16.34 -3.23
CA TRP A 118 -0.59 16.51 -2.59
C TRP A 118 -1.06 15.27 -1.82
N THR A 119 -0.90 14.08 -2.42
CA THR A 119 -1.23 12.77 -1.82
C THR A 119 -0.38 12.37 -0.62
N GLN A 120 0.75 13.05 -0.40
CA GLN A 120 1.70 12.82 0.70
C GLN A 120 1.76 14.00 1.68
N SER A 121 1.12 15.11 1.35
CA SER A 121 1.09 16.33 2.16
C SER A 121 0.20 16.17 3.40
N ALA A 122 0.23 17.15 4.28
CA ALA A 122 -0.60 17.19 5.49
C ALA A 122 -2.07 17.51 5.15
N PHE A 123 -2.33 18.09 3.98
CA PHE A 123 -3.62 18.66 3.62
C PHE A 123 -4.46 17.70 2.76
N THR A 124 -5.77 17.83 2.90
CA THR A 124 -6.77 17.23 2.00
C THR A 124 -7.78 18.30 1.60
N SER A 125 -8.52 18.06 0.51
CA SER A 125 -9.63 18.95 0.12
C SER A 125 -10.70 19.00 1.21
N GLU A 126 -10.92 17.88 1.91
CA GLU A 126 -11.91 17.78 2.98
C GLU A 126 -11.56 18.70 4.16
N LEU A 127 -10.30 18.72 4.60
CA LEU A 127 -9.85 19.60 5.68
C LEU A 127 -9.99 21.08 5.31
N LEU A 128 -9.55 21.43 4.10
CA LEU A 128 -9.61 22.82 3.62
C LEU A 128 -11.04 23.29 3.31
N ARG A 129 -11.98 22.35 3.10
CA ARG A 129 -13.42 22.64 2.94
C ARG A 129 -14.09 23.04 4.26
N SER A 130 -13.54 22.66 5.43
CA SER A 130 -14.11 23.12 6.71
C SER A 130 -14.09 24.64 6.77
N THR A 131 -15.17 25.25 7.26
CA THR A 131 -15.27 26.71 7.42
C THR A 131 -14.72 27.17 8.76
N ARG A 132 -14.47 26.26 9.70
CA ARG A 132 -14.07 26.60 11.07
C ARG A 132 -12.71 27.29 11.15
N TRP A 133 -11.79 26.96 10.23
CA TRP A 133 -10.43 27.49 10.20
C TRP A 133 -10.27 28.80 9.42
N LEU A 134 -11.35 29.32 8.84
CA LEU A 134 -11.32 30.54 8.04
C LEU A 134 -11.25 31.78 8.94
N LEU A 135 -10.63 32.85 8.45
CA LEU A 135 -10.54 34.13 9.15
C LEU A 135 -11.92 34.63 9.58
N GLY A 136 -12.05 35.04 10.83
CA GLY A 136 -13.30 35.50 11.42
C GLY A 136 -14.28 34.39 11.80
N ALA A 137 -13.98 33.12 11.50
CA ALA A 137 -14.85 32.01 11.93
C ALA A 137 -14.86 31.89 13.46
N THR A 138 -16.06 31.80 14.04
CA THR A 138 -16.26 31.64 15.48
C THR A 138 -16.93 30.30 15.79
N CYS A 139 -16.90 29.87 17.05
CA CYS A 139 -17.75 28.76 17.48
C CYS A 139 -19.24 29.13 17.31
N LYS A 140 -20.07 28.16 16.95
CA LYS A 140 -21.53 28.37 16.80
C LYS A 140 -22.19 28.59 18.16
N ASN A 141 -21.77 27.79 19.14
CA ASN A 141 -22.31 27.75 20.49
C ASN A 141 -21.24 28.31 21.44
N GLY A 142 -21.59 29.34 22.21
CA GLY A 142 -20.68 29.97 23.17
C GLY A 142 -21.18 31.32 23.61
N THR A 143 -20.76 31.74 24.81
CA THR A 143 -20.94 33.11 25.28
C THR A 143 -20.17 34.08 24.38
N ALA A 144 -20.50 35.37 24.41
CA ALA A 144 -19.80 36.39 23.62
C ALA A 144 -18.27 36.37 23.88
N TYR A 145 -17.88 36.13 25.14
CA TYR A 145 -16.49 35.99 25.54
C TYR A 145 -15.82 34.77 24.89
N ILE A 146 -16.43 33.58 24.96
CA ILE A 146 -15.89 32.36 24.31
C ILE A 146 -15.83 32.53 22.79
N LYS A 147 -16.85 33.15 22.18
CA LYS A 147 -16.84 33.44 20.74
C LYS A 147 -15.67 34.34 20.36
N ASN A 148 -15.39 35.38 21.14
CA ASN A 148 -14.26 36.26 20.91
C ASN A 148 -12.93 35.51 20.99
N ILE A 149 -12.73 34.68 22.03
CA ILE A 149 -11.51 33.86 22.18
C ILE A 149 -11.35 32.85 21.04
N LEU A 150 -12.44 32.21 20.64
CA LEU A 150 -12.44 31.19 19.59
C LEU A 150 -12.54 31.78 18.18
N THR A 151 -12.56 33.10 18.01
CA THR A 151 -12.54 33.70 16.68
C THR A 151 -11.19 33.44 16.04
N VAL A 152 -11.18 32.89 14.81
CA VAL A 152 -9.94 32.71 14.05
C VAL A 152 -9.39 34.06 13.65
N THR A 153 -8.26 34.43 14.23
CA THR A 153 -7.48 35.60 13.84
C THR A 153 -6.43 35.21 12.80
N HIS A 154 -5.77 36.21 12.23
CA HIS A 154 -4.63 35.98 11.35
C HIS A 154 -3.54 35.13 12.01
N GLU A 155 -3.15 35.52 13.23
CA GLU A 155 -2.13 34.83 14.01
C GLU A 155 -2.52 33.39 14.34
N SER A 156 -3.76 33.17 14.84
CA SER A 156 -4.19 31.82 15.22
C SER A 156 -4.30 30.89 14.02
N GLN A 157 -4.69 31.40 12.84
CA GLN A 157 -4.71 30.62 11.60
C GLN A 157 -3.30 30.20 11.15
N VAL A 158 -2.33 31.13 11.18
CA VAL A 158 -0.95 30.83 10.77
C VAL A 158 -0.29 29.85 11.72
N ASP A 159 -0.45 30.04 13.04
CA ASP A 159 0.15 29.16 14.04
C ASP A 159 -0.48 27.77 14.06
N MET A 160 -1.79 27.68 13.83
CA MET A 160 -2.48 26.40 13.61
C MET A 160 -1.86 25.62 12.45
N LEU A 161 -1.69 26.27 11.29
CA LEU A 161 -1.13 25.62 10.11
C LEU A 161 0.34 25.22 10.30
N ARG A 162 1.16 26.09 10.92
CA ARG A 162 2.57 25.78 11.23
C ARG A 162 2.68 24.61 12.19
N GLY A 163 1.91 24.64 13.29
CA GLY A 163 1.87 23.56 14.27
C GLY A 163 1.40 22.24 13.66
N TYR A 164 0.38 22.29 12.79
CA TYR A 164 -0.10 21.11 12.09
C TYR A 164 0.94 20.50 11.15
N VAL A 165 1.59 21.33 10.32
CA VAL A 165 2.63 20.88 9.39
C VAL A 165 3.82 20.30 10.15
N ALA A 166 4.27 20.97 11.22
CA ALA A 166 5.36 20.48 12.07
C ALA A 166 5.01 19.11 12.69
N TRP A 167 3.81 18.99 13.27
CA TRP A 167 3.31 17.73 13.82
C TRP A 167 3.26 16.63 12.76
N PHE A 168 2.68 16.90 11.60
CA PHE A 168 2.56 15.91 10.53
C PHE A 168 3.94 15.43 10.04
N ASN A 169 4.89 16.35 9.89
CA ASN A 169 6.27 16.01 9.50
C ASN A 169 6.97 15.17 10.56
N HIS A 170 6.77 15.48 11.84
CA HIS A 170 7.28 14.68 12.95
C HIS A 170 6.71 13.26 12.92
N GLN A 171 5.37 13.11 12.86
CA GLN A 171 4.69 11.81 12.84
C GLN A 171 5.05 10.96 11.62
N THR A 172 5.31 11.61 10.48
CA THR A 172 5.58 10.92 9.22
C THR A 172 7.07 10.63 8.97
N ARG A 173 7.98 11.07 9.85
CA ARG A 173 9.44 10.91 9.68
C ARG A 173 9.85 9.45 9.48
N ARG A 174 9.20 8.51 10.17
CA ARG A 174 9.48 7.06 10.11
C ARG A 174 8.46 6.27 9.28
N VAL A 175 7.58 6.96 8.56
CA VAL A 175 6.45 6.35 7.87
C VAL A 175 6.70 6.38 6.37
N LYS A 176 6.48 5.23 5.71
CA LYS A 176 6.59 5.12 4.25
C LYS A 176 5.70 6.18 3.58
N ALA A 177 6.19 6.81 2.51
CA ALA A 177 5.50 7.92 1.83
C ALA A 177 4.04 7.58 1.45
N ALA A 178 3.78 6.36 0.98
CA ALA A 178 2.45 5.88 0.62
C ALA A 178 1.47 5.77 1.82
N SER A 179 1.99 5.65 3.05
CA SER A 179 1.18 5.52 4.27
C SER A 179 0.97 6.86 4.98
N ARG A 180 1.66 7.94 4.59
CA ARG A 180 1.58 9.25 5.27
C ARG A 180 0.17 9.84 5.25
N ALA A 181 -0.59 9.60 4.17
CA ALA A 181 -1.97 10.06 4.07
C ALA A 181 -2.89 9.52 5.19
N LYS A 182 -2.53 8.39 5.80
CA LYS A 182 -3.29 7.78 6.90
C LYS A 182 -3.08 8.47 8.26
N LEU A 183 -2.09 9.37 8.35
CA LEU A 183 -1.75 10.12 9.56
C LEU A 183 -2.27 11.57 9.52
N ARG A 184 -3.06 11.91 8.50
CA ARG A 184 -3.75 13.20 8.46
C ARG A 184 -4.85 13.21 9.51
N LEU A 185 -5.14 14.39 10.03
CA LEU A 185 -6.29 14.57 10.91
C LEU A 185 -7.59 14.32 10.14
N ASP A 186 -8.59 13.85 10.86
CA ASP A 186 -9.97 13.94 10.38
C ASP A 186 -10.51 15.38 10.54
N THR A 187 -11.68 15.65 9.97
CA THR A 187 -12.30 16.98 10.03
C THR A 187 -12.58 17.44 11.46
N LYS A 188 -12.92 16.53 12.38
CA LYS A 188 -13.24 16.87 13.78
C LYS A 188 -11.98 17.22 14.57
N GLU A 189 -10.91 16.46 14.38
CA GLU A 189 -9.60 16.74 14.97
C GLU A 189 -9.00 18.03 14.43
N TRP A 190 -9.20 18.32 13.14
CA TRP A 190 -8.84 19.60 12.53
C TRP A 190 -9.55 20.79 13.19
N GLU A 191 -10.86 20.71 13.37
CA GLU A 191 -11.63 21.77 14.04
C GLU A 191 -11.20 21.99 15.49
N ARG A 192 -10.90 20.92 16.21
CA ARG A 192 -10.33 21.00 17.57
C ARG A 192 -8.95 21.65 17.59
N LEU A 193 -8.12 21.39 16.58
CA LEU A 193 -6.82 22.04 16.46
C LEU A 193 -6.96 23.55 16.19
N VAL A 194 -7.99 23.96 15.44
CA VAL A 194 -8.34 25.39 15.27
C VAL A 194 -8.71 26.01 16.62
N ASP A 195 -9.62 25.39 17.36
CA ASP A 195 -10.06 25.89 18.67
C ASP A 195 -8.88 26.03 19.64
N TYR A 196 -8.03 25.00 19.71
CA TYR A 196 -6.79 25.01 20.49
C TYR A 196 -5.87 26.18 20.12
N SER A 197 -5.68 26.43 18.81
CA SER A 197 -4.82 27.50 18.32
C SER A 197 -5.39 28.89 18.63
N CYS A 198 -6.71 29.06 18.59
CA CYS A 198 -7.37 30.29 19.02
C CYS A 198 -7.18 30.55 20.52
N VAL A 199 -7.39 29.54 21.38
CA VAL A 199 -7.16 29.66 22.83
C VAL A 199 -5.72 30.03 23.14
N MET A 200 -4.75 29.35 22.53
CA MET A 200 -3.33 29.59 22.76
C MET A 200 -2.88 30.97 22.26
N THR A 201 -3.52 31.49 21.21
CA THR A 201 -3.32 32.88 20.76
C THR A 201 -3.92 33.88 21.74
N ALA A 202 -5.10 33.60 22.28
CA ALA A 202 -5.70 34.44 23.33
C ALA A 202 -4.84 34.48 24.60
N ILE A 203 -4.28 33.33 25.04
CA ILE A 203 -3.37 33.25 26.19
C ILE A 203 -2.12 34.11 25.95
N ARG A 204 -1.48 34.01 24.77
CA ARG A 204 -0.32 34.86 24.44
C ARG A 204 -0.66 36.34 24.47
N ASN A 205 -1.81 36.72 23.93
CA ASN A 205 -2.27 38.11 23.93
C ASN A 205 -2.54 38.64 25.34
N GLU A 206 -3.15 37.83 26.21
CA GLU A 206 -3.35 38.19 27.62
C GLU A 206 -2.02 38.23 28.39
N ALA A 207 -1.10 37.29 28.15
CA ALA A 207 0.24 37.32 28.73
C ALA A 207 1.01 38.59 28.34
N GLY A 208 0.84 39.07 27.11
CA GLY A 208 1.38 40.35 26.63
C GLY A 208 0.82 41.60 27.31
N LYS A 209 -0.33 41.48 27.99
CA LYS A 209 -0.87 42.56 28.83
C LYS A 209 -0.30 42.55 30.25
N VAL A 210 0.13 41.36 30.72
CA VAL A 210 0.67 41.16 32.07
C VAL A 210 2.17 41.43 32.10
N HIS A 211 2.90 40.93 31.11
CA HIS A 211 4.36 41.02 31.02
C HIS A 211 4.80 41.95 29.89
N SER A 212 5.96 42.58 30.06
CA SER A 212 6.60 43.40 29.04
C SER A 212 8.11 43.15 28.99
N GLY A 213 8.78 43.61 27.92
CA GLY A 213 10.23 43.47 27.78
C GLY A 213 10.73 42.03 27.63
N GLU A 214 11.88 41.73 28.23
CA GLU A 214 12.53 40.40 28.15
C GLU A 214 11.67 39.28 28.74
N ARG A 215 10.93 39.58 29.81
CA ARG A 215 10.06 38.59 30.46
C ARG A 215 8.93 38.13 29.54
N LEU A 216 8.37 39.05 28.74
CA LEU A 216 7.35 38.68 27.76
C LEU A 216 7.92 37.71 26.71
N ALA A 217 9.15 37.96 26.23
CA ALA A 217 9.79 37.08 25.26
C ALA A 217 10.04 35.67 25.83
N GLU A 218 10.45 35.58 27.09
CA GLU A 218 10.61 34.30 27.81
C GLU A 218 9.28 33.56 27.93
N VAL A 219 8.23 34.23 28.42
CA VAL A 219 6.88 33.65 28.57
C VAL A 219 6.31 33.23 27.21
N GLN A 220 6.48 34.03 26.16
CA GLN A 220 6.07 33.67 24.81
C GLN A 220 6.83 32.45 24.27
N SER A 221 8.14 32.33 24.56
CA SER A 221 8.93 31.15 24.20
C SER A 221 8.45 29.90 24.95
N MET A 222 8.12 30.02 26.24
CA MET A 222 7.57 28.93 27.04
C MET A 222 6.19 28.50 26.51
N LEU A 223 5.30 29.46 26.24
CA LEU A 223 3.98 29.20 25.64
C LEU A 223 4.10 28.56 24.26
N HIS A 224 5.07 28.98 23.44
CA HIS A 224 5.33 28.37 22.14
C HIS A 224 5.82 26.92 22.28
N THR A 225 6.70 26.66 23.24
CA THR A 225 7.19 25.31 23.54
C THR A 225 6.05 24.41 24.02
N ALA A 226 5.21 24.91 24.94
CA ALA A 226 4.01 24.23 25.42
C ALA A 226 3.01 23.96 24.28
N PHE A 227 2.84 24.92 23.35
CA PHE A 227 2.02 24.76 22.15
C PHE A 227 2.48 23.57 21.29
N MET A 228 3.80 23.45 21.11
CA MET A 228 4.40 22.39 20.28
C MET A 228 4.43 21.03 20.98
N ALA A 229 4.47 20.99 22.32
CA ALA A 229 4.53 19.76 23.11
C ALA A 229 3.22 18.96 23.12
N ARG A 230 2.06 19.57 22.78
CA ARG A 230 0.71 18.97 22.83
C ARG A 230 0.20 18.55 24.22
N ASP A 231 1.00 18.62 25.28
CA ASP A 231 0.59 18.14 26.61
C ASP A 231 -0.67 18.86 27.14
N TYR A 232 -0.80 20.16 26.89
CA TYR A 232 -1.97 20.97 27.30
C TYR A 232 -3.19 20.83 26.38
N TYR A 233 -3.09 20.07 25.28
CA TYR A 233 -4.18 19.90 24.33
C TYR A 233 -5.40 19.23 24.99
N ALA A 234 -5.17 18.20 25.81
CA ALA A 234 -6.23 17.47 26.48
C ALA A 234 -6.99 18.35 27.48
N GLU A 235 -6.27 19.17 28.26
CA GLU A 235 -6.85 20.08 29.24
C GLU A 235 -7.68 21.20 28.58
N ILE A 236 -7.14 21.84 27.54
CA ILE A 236 -7.85 22.90 26.81
C ILE A 236 -9.12 22.33 26.17
N LEU A 237 -9.05 21.14 25.56
CA LEU A 237 -10.24 20.51 25.01
C LEU A 237 -11.26 20.10 26.08
N ALA A 238 -10.82 19.54 27.20
CA ALA A 238 -11.72 19.21 28.31
C ALA A 238 -12.43 20.45 28.84
N SER A 239 -11.70 21.56 28.93
CA SER A 239 -12.25 22.86 29.32
C SER A 239 -13.29 23.36 28.32
N LEU A 240 -13.01 23.29 27.02
CA LEU A 240 -13.96 23.70 25.97
C LEU A 240 -15.21 22.79 25.94
N ASP A 241 -15.02 21.48 26.10
CA ASP A 241 -16.11 20.50 26.11
C ASP A 241 -16.99 20.62 27.37
N SER A 242 -16.45 21.12 28.49
CA SER A 242 -17.19 21.31 29.75
C SER A 242 -18.30 22.38 29.67
N ALA A 243 -18.27 23.24 28.65
CA ALA A 243 -19.24 24.30 28.39
C ALA A 243 -19.51 25.22 29.62
N LEU A 244 -18.52 25.41 30.49
CA LEU A 244 -18.64 26.27 31.67
C LEU A 244 -18.96 27.71 31.23
N THR A 245 -20.08 28.24 31.70
CA THR A 245 -20.57 29.58 31.33
C THR A 245 -19.64 30.70 31.80
N ASN A 246 -18.86 30.44 32.85
CA ASN A 246 -17.88 31.33 33.46
C ASN A 246 -16.43 30.99 33.08
N TRP A 247 -16.21 30.21 32.02
CA TRP A 247 -14.86 29.83 31.62
C TRP A 247 -13.98 31.04 31.26
N ASN A 248 -12.73 31.03 31.73
CA ASN A 248 -11.71 32.04 31.48
C ASN A 248 -10.36 31.34 31.23
N VAL A 249 -9.51 31.90 30.37
CA VAL A 249 -8.13 31.42 30.15
C VAL A 249 -7.32 31.28 31.44
N ARG A 250 -7.62 32.10 32.45
CA ARG A 250 -6.99 32.03 33.79
C ARG A 250 -7.31 30.75 34.57
N HIS A 251 -8.34 30.02 34.17
CA HIS A 251 -8.69 28.74 34.79
C HIS A 251 -7.85 27.57 34.27
N LEU A 252 -7.05 27.77 33.24
CA LEU A 252 -6.12 26.74 32.74
C LEU A 252 -4.91 26.65 33.66
N THR A 253 -4.49 25.43 34.00
CA THR A 253 -3.27 25.18 34.80
C THR A 253 -2.04 25.82 34.15
N LEU A 254 -1.95 25.75 32.81
CA LEU A 254 -0.95 26.44 31.99
C LEU A 254 -0.80 27.93 32.33
N TRP A 255 -1.91 28.61 32.65
CA TRP A 255 -1.87 30.03 33.00
C TRP A 255 -1.11 30.27 34.30
N GLY A 256 -1.42 29.50 35.34
CA GLY A 256 -0.71 29.57 36.62
C GLY A 256 0.76 29.16 36.51
N GLU A 257 1.06 28.16 35.69
CA GLU A 257 2.43 27.64 35.55
C GLU A 257 3.36 28.56 34.76
N LEU A 258 2.89 29.12 33.63
CA LEU A 258 3.77 29.82 32.68
C LEU A 258 3.55 31.33 32.65
N VAL A 259 2.34 31.82 32.97
CA VAL A 259 2.01 33.24 32.85
C VAL A 259 2.05 33.91 34.22
N GLU A 260 1.35 33.37 35.20
CA GLU A 260 1.29 33.92 36.54
C GLU A 260 2.29 33.21 37.45
N ILE A 261 3.60 33.32 37.13
CA ILE A 261 4.63 32.82 38.04
C ILE A 261 4.47 33.60 39.35
N GLN A 262 3.95 32.93 40.37
CA GLN A 262 3.72 33.55 41.66
C GLN A 262 5.06 34.10 42.15
N ALA A 263 5.06 35.40 42.49
CA ALA A 263 6.18 35.96 43.24
C ALA A 263 6.38 35.05 44.46
N PRO A 264 7.63 34.68 44.82
CA PRO A 264 7.85 33.82 45.97
C PRO A 264 7.20 34.51 47.16
N GLU A 265 6.06 33.99 47.59
CA GLU A 265 5.43 34.43 48.82
C GLU A 265 6.47 34.25 49.92
N SER A 266 6.49 35.19 50.86
CA SER A 266 7.40 35.19 52.02
C SER A 266 7.69 33.77 52.48
N VAL A 267 8.98 33.44 52.65
CA VAL A 267 9.47 32.09 53.01
C VAL A 267 8.43 31.38 53.89
N PRO A 268 7.74 30.37 53.36
CA PRO A 268 6.63 29.74 54.06
C PRO A 268 7.11 29.29 55.44
N THR A 269 6.30 29.53 56.48
CA THR A 269 6.64 29.00 57.79
C THR A 269 6.71 27.47 57.71
N GLU A 270 7.41 26.80 58.62
CA GLU A 270 7.53 25.33 58.60
C GLU A 270 6.15 24.64 58.55
N ALA A 271 5.14 25.23 59.21
CA ALA A 271 3.75 24.78 59.15
C ALA A 271 3.10 25.01 57.78
N ASP A 272 3.41 26.11 57.09
CA ASP A 272 2.94 26.37 55.73
C ASP A 272 3.61 25.42 54.72
N MET A 273 4.89 25.07 54.92
CA MET A 273 5.58 24.08 54.09
C MET A 273 4.97 22.70 54.27
N GLU A 274 4.69 22.25 55.50
CA GLU A 274 4.06 20.96 55.75
C GLU A 274 2.64 20.91 55.15
N ALA A 275 1.86 21.98 55.29
CA ALA A 275 0.54 22.08 54.67
C ALA A 275 0.61 22.12 53.13
N MET A 276 1.61 22.79 52.56
CA MET A 276 1.86 22.78 51.10
C MET A 276 2.29 21.40 50.62
N GLU A 277 3.15 20.70 51.36
CA GLU A 277 3.57 19.34 51.02
C GLU A 277 2.38 18.38 51.06
N GLU A 278 1.53 18.46 52.09
CA GLU A 278 0.31 17.65 52.18
C GLU A 278 -0.67 17.98 51.04
N ALA A 279 -0.88 19.27 50.73
CA ALA A 279 -1.72 19.69 49.62
C ALA A 279 -1.15 19.26 48.26
N THR A 280 0.17 19.30 48.10
CA THR A 280 0.86 18.86 46.87
C THR A 280 0.75 17.34 46.71
N LEU A 281 0.94 16.58 47.80
CA LEU A 281 0.74 15.13 47.79
C LEU A 281 -0.72 14.77 47.50
N ALA A 282 -1.68 15.49 48.07
CA ALA A 282 -3.10 15.30 47.79
C ALA A 282 -3.43 15.62 46.32
N ALA A 283 -2.89 16.70 45.76
CA ALA A 283 -3.06 17.08 44.37
C ALA A 283 -2.42 16.05 43.42
N GLN A 284 -1.19 15.61 43.69
CA GLN A 284 -0.52 14.54 42.94
C GLN A 284 -1.31 13.23 43.01
N PHE A 285 -1.84 12.88 44.19
CA PHE A 285 -2.68 11.70 44.34
C PHE A 285 -3.98 11.81 43.54
N GLN A 286 -4.61 12.99 43.54
CA GLN A 286 -5.82 13.24 42.76
C GLN A 286 -5.55 13.22 41.24
N GLU A 287 -4.39 13.73 40.81
CA GLU A 287 -3.93 13.66 39.42
C GLU A 287 -3.70 12.21 38.99
N VAL A 288 -2.95 11.43 39.78
CA VAL A 288 -2.71 10.00 39.53
C VAL A 288 -4.04 9.23 39.49
N ARG A 289 -4.96 9.50 40.42
CA ARG A 289 -6.29 8.90 40.43
C ARG A 289 -7.09 9.24 39.17
N SER A 290 -6.99 10.49 38.70
CA SER A 290 -7.64 10.94 37.46
C SER A 290 -7.03 10.29 36.23
N LYS A 291 -5.69 10.14 36.18
CA LYS A 291 -4.98 9.42 35.12
C LYS A 291 -5.39 7.95 35.06
N ILE A 292 -5.43 7.25 36.20
CA ILE A 292 -5.89 5.86 36.28
C ILE A 292 -7.32 5.70 35.76
N SER A 293 -8.22 6.62 36.15
CA SER A 293 -9.61 6.63 35.66
C SER A 293 -9.71 6.84 34.14
N MET A 294 -8.90 7.76 33.58
CA MET A 294 -8.82 7.98 32.13
C MET A 294 -8.26 6.76 31.39
N ASP A 295 -7.22 6.12 31.94
CA ASP A 295 -6.61 4.91 31.37
C ASP A 295 -7.60 3.73 31.38
N GLU A 296 -8.39 3.58 32.45
CA GLU A 296 -9.44 2.57 32.53
C GLU A 296 -10.52 2.80 31.46
N LEU A 297 -10.97 4.06 31.27
CA LEU A 297 -11.90 4.42 30.19
C LEU A 297 -11.29 4.17 28.80
N ALA A 298 -10.01 4.50 28.60
CA ALA A 298 -9.30 4.26 27.35
C ALA A 298 -9.19 2.75 27.06
N TRP A 299 -8.89 1.93 28.07
CA TRP A 299 -8.85 0.48 27.97
C TRP A 299 -10.20 -0.13 27.60
N VAL A 300 -11.28 0.32 28.24
CA VAL A 300 -12.65 -0.12 27.92
C VAL A 300 -13.01 0.25 26.47
N ARG A 301 -12.65 1.45 26.01
CA ARG A 301 -12.85 1.88 24.61
C ARG A 301 -12.04 1.01 23.64
N TYR A 302 -10.79 0.72 23.95
CA TYR A 302 -9.93 -0.17 23.15
C TYR A 302 -10.54 -1.57 23.03
N LYS A 303 -10.97 -2.18 24.14
CA LYS A 303 -11.63 -3.50 24.13
C LYS A 303 -12.90 -3.51 23.29
N ASN A 304 -13.69 -2.43 23.31
CA ASN A 304 -14.87 -2.29 22.47
C ASN A 304 -14.52 -2.13 20.97
N GLN A 305 -13.44 -1.42 20.65
CA GLN A 305 -12.95 -1.31 19.27
C GLN A 305 -12.39 -2.65 18.75
N GLU A 306 -11.65 -3.38 19.57
CA GLU A 306 -11.13 -4.72 19.27
C GLU A 306 -12.28 -5.68 18.94
N LYS A 307 -13.33 -5.71 19.76
CA LYS A 307 -14.57 -6.49 19.49
C LYS A 307 -15.22 -6.09 18.16
N LYS A 308 -15.35 -4.78 17.89
CA LYS A 308 -15.92 -4.28 16.62
C LYS A 308 -15.06 -4.64 15.41
N LYS A 309 -13.73 -4.63 15.54
CA LYS A 309 -12.79 -5.04 14.49
C LYS A 309 -12.94 -6.52 14.16
N LEU A 310 -12.95 -7.40 15.17
CA LEU A 310 -13.17 -8.83 14.99
C LEU A 310 -14.53 -9.13 14.32
N ALA A 311 -15.59 -8.41 14.71
CA ALA A 311 -16.89 -8.55 14.07
C ALA A 311 -16.87 -8.12 12.58
N ARG A 312 -16.16 -7.03 12.23
CA ARG A 312 -16.00 -6.59 10.83
C ARG A 312 -15.18 -7.58 10.01
N GLU A 313 -14.09 -8.10 10.56
CA GLU A 313 -13.25 -9.12 9.90
C GLU A 313 -14.07 -10.39 9.61
N HIS A 314 -14.91 -10.80 10.57
CA HIS A 314 -15.82 -11.93 10.37
C HIS A 314 -16.84 -11.66 9.25
N ILE A 315 -17.48 -10.49 9.23
CA ILE A 315 -18.42 -10.11 8.16
C ILE A 315 -17.73 -10.10 6.80
N ILE A 316 -16.55 -9.49 6.68
CA ILE A 316 -15.79 -9.43 5.42
C ILE A 316 -15.45 -10.85 4.95
N ALA A 317 -14.99 -11.73 5.84
CA ALA A 317 -14.69 -13.12 5.50
C ALA A 317 -15.92 -13.86 4.96
N VAL A 318 -17.08 -13.70 5.61
CA VAL A 318 -18.34 -14.33 5.18
C VAL A 318 -18.83 -13.76 3.85
N THR A 319 -18.85 -12.44 3.69
CA THR A 319 -19.31 -11.77 2.45
C THR A 319 -18.41 -12.10 1.26
N HIS A 320 -17.08 -12.08 1.46
CA HIS A 320 -16.12 -12.46 0.43
C HIS A 320 -16.28 -13.94 0.04
N GLY A 321 -16.43 -14.84 1.02
CA GLY A 321 -16.69 -16.26 0.75
C GLY A 321 -17.96 -16.48 -0.08
N LYS A 322 -19.04 -15.75 0.23
CA LYS A 322 -20.29 -15.80 -0.53
C LYS A 322 -20.11 -15.28 -1.97
N ALA A 323 -19.46 -14.13 -2.15
CA ALA A 323 -19.21 -13.57 -3.47
C ALA A 323 -18.34 -14.47 -4.35
N GLN A 324 -17.30 -15.10 -3.78
CA GLN A 324 -16.47 -16.07 -4.52
C GLN A 324 -17.28 -17.30 -4.96
N ASN A 325 -18.17 -17.81 -4.11
CA ASN A 325 -19.05 -18.92 -4.46
C ASN A 325 -20.03 -18.55 -5.58
N ASP A 326 -20.60 -17.34 -5.53
CA ASP A 326 -21.55 -16.86 -6.54
C ASP A 326 -20.87 -16.66 -7.92
N ILE A 327 -19.64 -16.10 -7.94
CA ILE A 327 -18.84 -15.97 -9.17
C ILE A 327 -18.49 -17.35 -9.74
N GLY A 328 -18.04 -18.28 -8.87
CA GLY A 328 -17.73 -19.64 -9.26
C GLY A 328 -18.94 -20.37 -9.86
N LYS A 329 -20.13 -20.15 -9.30
CA LYS A 329 -21.38 -20.71 -9.82
C LYS A 329 -21.70 -20.19 -11.23
N GLY A 330 -21.63 -18.89 -11.46
CA GLY A 330 -21.92 -18.29 -12.77
C GLY A 330 -20.93 -18.72 -13.87
N LEU A 331 -19.65 -18.89 -13.53
CA LEU A 331 -18.64 -19.38 -14.47
C LEU A 331 -18.88 -20.86 -14.86
N VAL A 332 -19.31 -21.69 -13.91
CA VAL A 332 -19.64 -23.10 -14.16
C VAL A 332 -20.91 -23.23 -15.02
N GLU A 333 -21.93 -22.43 -14.76
CA GLU A 333 -23.16 -22.39 -15.56
C GLU A 333 -22.86 -21.96 -17.01
N GLY A 334 -22.08 -20.89 -17.21
CA GLY A 334 -21.70 -20.43 -18.55
C GLY A 334 -20.72 -21.35 -19.30
N TYR A 335 -19.97 -22.20 -18.60
CA TYR A 335 -19.09 -23.21 -19.21
C TYR A 335 -19.87 -24.46 -19.64
N MET A 336 -20.84 -24.90 -18.84
CA MET A 336 -21.74 -26.02 -19.16
C MET A 336 -22.57 -25.74 -20.43
N GLU A 337 -23.03 -24.49 -20.61
CA GLU A 337 -23.78 -24.10 -21.81
C GLU A 337 -22.93 -24.13 -23.10
N LYS A 338 -21.61 -23.92 -23.01
CA LYS A 338 -20.72 -23.87 -24.18
C LYS A 338 -20.15 -25.23 -24.60
N MET A 339 -20.13 -26.22 -23.68
CA MET A 339 -19.57 -27.56 -23.93
C MET A 339 -20.51 -28.55 -24.62
N CYS A 340 -21.81 -28.23 -24.79
CA CYS A 340 -22.76 -29.10 -25.49
C CYS A 340 -22.60 -29.14 -27.03
N CYS A 341 -21.62 -28.43 -27.58
CA CYS A 341 -21.35 -28.43 -29.01
C CYS A 341 -19.85 -28.57 -29.23
N ILE A 342 -19.39 -29.72 -29.75
CA ILE A 342 -18.38 -29.85 -30.84
C ILE A 342 -17.73 -31.25 -30.81
N ASN A 343 -17.82 -31.92 -31.96
CA ASN A 343 -17.20 -33.19 -32.34
C ASN A 343 -15.68 -33.07 -32.48
N LEU A 344 -14.95 -34.16 -32.20
CA LEU A 344 -13.61 -34.37 -32.78
C LEU A 344 -13.45 -35.80 -33.32
N VAL A 345 -12.89 -35.83 -34.53
CA VAL A 345 -12.58 -36.97 -35.41
C VAL A 345 -11.24 -37.61 -34.99
N PRO A 346 -11.07 -38.94 -35.04
CA PRO A 346 -9.81 -39.60 -34.69
C PRO A 346 -8.94 -39.90 -35.92
N ASP A 347 -7.62 -39.97 -35.70
CA ASP A 347 -6.78 -40.91 -36.43
C ASP A 347 -5.78 -41.63 -35.50
N SER A 348 -5.54 -42.86 -35.91
CA SER A 348 -4.91 -44.03 -35.33
C SER A 348 -3.40 -43.87 -35.12
N SER A 349 -2.77 -44.49 -34.12
CA SER A 349 -2.72 -45.93 -33.91
C SER A 349 -1.94 -46.23 -32.62
N SER A 350 -2.30 -47.32 -31.93
CA SER A 350 -1.54 -48.01 -30.86
C SER A 350 -1.79 -47.69 -29.37
N VAL A 351 -3.05 -47.43 -28.96
CA VAL A 351 -3.47 -47.77 -27.58
C VAL A 351 -4.86 -48.41 -27.59
N PRO A 352 -5.00 -49.73 -27.36
CA PRO A 352 -6.31 -50.32 -27.15
C PRO A 352 -6.81 -49.86 -25.78
N ASN A 353 -7.94 -49.13 -25.78
CA ASN A 353 -8.69 -48.64 -24.61
C ASN A 353 -8.31 -47.30 -23.95
N LEU A 354 -7.51 -46.43 -24.58
CA LEU A 354 -7.48 -45.03 -24.11
C LEU A 354 -8.80 -44.31 -24.39
N ASP A 355 -9.43 -44.60 -25.54
CA ASP A 355 -10.65 -43.93 -25.99
C ASP A 355 -11.91 -44.37 -25.20
N ALA A 356 -11.98 -45.64 -24.81
CA ALA A 356 -13.06 -46.14 -23.94
C ALA A 356 -12.93 -45.61 -22.50
N TRP A 357 -11.70 -45.46 -22.01
CA TRP A 357 -11.42 -44.87 -20.70
C TRP A 357 -11.69 -43.36 -20.67
N ILE A 358 -11.30 -42.62 -21.72
CA ILE A 358 -11.59 -41.20 -21.87
C ILE A 358 -13.11 -40.95 -21.98
N ARG A 359 -13.85 -41.78 -22.73
CA ARG A 359 -15.31 -41.66 -22.82
C ARG A 359 -16.02 -41.98 -21.50
N GLN A 360 -15.49 -42.89 -20.69
CA GLN A 360 -16.01 -43.18 -19.35
C GLN A 360 -15.66 -42.07 -18.34
N ALA A 361 -14.47 -41.49 -18.41
CA ALA A 361 -14.06 -40.36 -17.56
C ALA A 361 -14.75 -39.03 -17.95
N ALA A 362 -14.98 -38.79 -19.24
CA ALA A 362 -15.60 -37.57 -19.74
C ALA A 362 -17.12 -37.53 -19.53
N GLY A 363 -17.78 -38.69 -19.35
CA GLY A 363 -19.21 -38.78 -19.06
C GLY A 363 -19.60 -38.43 -17.61
N GLU A 364 -18.64 -38.44 -16.67
CA GLU A 364 -18.92 -38.27 -15.23
C GLU A 364 -18.21 -37.08 -14.56
N LEU A 365 -17.24 -36.43 -15.20
CA LEU A 365 -16.44 -35.38 -14.56
C LEU A 365 -17.00 -33.95 -14.78
N LYS A 366 -17.87 -33.49 -13.87
CA LYS A 366 -18.05 -32.05 -13.60
C LYS A 366 -16.95 -31.57 -12.66
N VAL A 367 -15.73 -31.34 -13.17
CA VAL A 367 -14.56 -31.10 -12.30
C VAL A 367 -14.23 -29.62 -12.12
N LYS A 368 -14.25 -29.16 -10.86
CA LYS A 368 -13.80 -27.83 -10.42
C LYS A 368 -12.28 -27.70 -10.59
N GLN A 369 -11.75 -26.48 -10.71
CA GLN A 369 -10.30 -26.24 -10.73
C GLN A 369 -9.57 -26.85 -9.51
N ASP A 370 -10.29 -26.98 -8.39
CA ASP A 370 -9.80 -27.68 -7.21
C ASP A 370 -9.62 -29.18 -7.38
N GLU A 371 -10.48 -29.80 -8.18
CA GLU A 371 -10.48 -31.22 -8.49
C GLU A 371 -9.53 -31.54 -9.65
N LEU A 372 -9.06 -30.56 -10.44
CA LEU A 372 -8.09 -30.79 -11.52
C LEU A 372 -6.70 -31.11 -10.95
N LEU A 373 -6.29 -30.41 -9.88
CA LEU A 373 -5.11 -30.80 -9.10
C LEU A 373 -5.31 -32.17 -8.42
N THR A 374 -6.56 -32.53 -8.08
CA THR A 374 -6.90 -33.83 -7.49
C THR A 374 -6.86 -34.96 -8.51
N VAL A 375 -7.39 -34.75 -9.73
CA VAL A 375 -7.38 -35.72 -10.85
C VAL A 375 -5.95 -35.99 -11.33
N VAL A 376 -5.12 -34.94 -11.37
CA VAL A 376 -3.71 -35.03 -11.74
C VAL A 376 -2.85 -35.62 -10.60
N VAL A 377 -3.42 -35.98 -9.45
CA VAL A 377 -2.64 -36.61 -8.37
C VAL A 377 -3.24 -37.96 -7.94
N THR A 378 -4.55 -38.18 -8.08
CA THR A 378 -5.20 -39.49 -7.80
C THR A 378 -4.76 -40.60 -8.76
N ASP A 379 -4.55 -40.31 -10.04
CA ASP A 379 -4.17 -41.34 -11.03
C ASP A 379 -2.67 -41.72 -10.97
N TYR A 380 -1.87 -40.97 -10.20
CA TYR A 380 -0.40 -41.09 -10.17
C TYR A 380 0.13 -42.10 -9.15
N SER A 381 -0.71 -42.49 -8.19
CA SER A 381 -0.42 -43.61 -7.29
C SER A 381 -0.15 -44.93 -8.05
N LYS A 382 -0.59 -45.02 -9.32
CA LYS A 382 -0.41 -46.18 -10.20
C LYS A 382 0.83 -46.14 -11.11
N LEU A 383 1.46 -44.96 -11.31
CA LEU A 383 2.55 -44.78 -12.29
C LEU A 383 3.96 -45.06 -11.76
N GLY A 384 4.11 -45.34 -10.45
CA GLY A 384 5.30 -45.93 -9.86
C GLY A 384 6.60 -45.12 -9.90
N SER A 385 6.60 -43.88 -10.44
CA SER A 385 7.75 -42.97 -10.42
C SER A 385 7.37 -41.60 -11.02
N ALA A 386 7.03 -40.62 -10.19
CA ALA A 386 6.83 -39.25 -10.64
C ALA A 386 7.27 -38.24 -9.56
N ALA A 387 7.86 -37.13 -10.00
CA ALA A 387 8.17 -35.98 -9.17
C ALA A 387 7.59 -34.73 -9.84
N LEU A 388 6.78 -33.99 -9.09
CA LEU A 388 6.12 -32.78 -9.56
C LEU A 388 6.99 -31.57 -9.21
N ILE A 389 7.45 -30.83 -10.22
CA ILE A 389 8.16 -29.57 -10.03
C ILE A 389 7.15 -28.43 -10.16
N VAL A 390 6.77 -27.82 -9.04
CA VAL A 390 6.00 -26.58 -9.05
C VAL A 390 7.00 -25.44 -8.97
N ALA A 391 7.14 -24.65 -10.04
CA ALA A 391 7.90 -23.40 -9.97
C ALA A 391 7.06 -22.37 -9.20
N PRO A 392 7.42 -21.97 -7.97
CA PRO A 392 6.80 -20.82 -7.34
C PRO A 392 7.18 -19.59 -8.17
N LEU A 393 6.20 -18.71 -8.35
CA LEU A 393 6.44 -17.28 -8.45
C LEU A 393 7.57 -16.92 -7.47
N LEU A 394 8.70 -16.39 -7.95
CA LEU A 394 9.83 -16.04 -7.08
C LEU A 394 9.28 -15.25 -5.90
N ALA A 395 9.56 -15.72 -4.68
CA ALA A 395 9.09 -15.04 -3.49
C ALA A 395 10.00 -13.82 -3.23
N GLY A 396 9.67 -12.68 -3.84
CA GLY A 396 10.03 -11.40 -3.22
C GLY A 396 9.23 -11.29 -1.92
N ALA A 397 9.88 -11.05 -0.79
CA ALA A 397 9.24 -10.96 0.54
C ALA A 397 8.06 -9.96 0.62
N SER A 398 7.91 -9.09 -0.38
CA SER A 398 6.81 -8.12 -0.54
C SER A 398 5.58 -8.64 -1.31
N ALA A 399 5.69 -9.68 -2.13
CA ALA A 399 4.57 -10.21 -2.94
C ALA A 399 3.78 -11.35 -2.26
N GLY A 400 4.37 -11.99 -1.23
CA GLY A 400 3.83 -13.21 -0.60
C GLY A 400 2.54 -13.05 0.20
N GLY A 401 2.01 -11.84 0.39
CA GLY A 401 0.79 -11.62 1.16
C GLY A 401 -0.49 -12.14 0.49
N SER A 402 -0.59 -12.03 -0.84
CA SER A 402 -1.79 -12.44 -1.58
C SER A 402 -1.78 -13.92 -1.98
N LEU A 403 -0.60 -14.49 -2.25
CA LEU A 403 -0.45 -15.87 -2.75
C LEU A 403 -0.31 -16.93 -1.65
N ARG A 404 -0.19 -16.51 -0.37
CA ARG A 404 -0.01 -17.44 0.76
C ARG A 404 -1.16 -18.44 0.90
N ARG A 405 -2.39 -18.04 0.53
CA ARG A 405 -3.56 -18.93 0.54
C ARG A 405 -3.42 -20.02 -0.54
N ASP A 406 -3.00 -19.64 -1.74
CA ASP A 406 -2.87 -20.57 -2.87
C ASP A 406 -1.74 -21.57 -2.64
N TYR A 407 -0.62 -21.11 -2.08
CA TYR A 407 0.48 -21.96 -1.64
C TYR A 407 0.06 -23.00 -0.61
N ARG A 408 -0.73 -22.60 0.39
CA ARG A 408 -1.25 -23.53 1.39
C ARG A 408 -2.24 -24.54 0.81
N ASN A 409 -3.07 -24.12 -0.14
CA ASN A 409 -3.98 -25.03 -0.84
C ASN A 409 -3.21 -26.09 -1.67
N ILE A 410 -2.06 -25.72 -2.26
CA ILE A 410 -1.20 -26.68 -2.96
C ILE A 410 -0.57 -27.65 -1.97
N GLU A 411 -0.02 -27.16 -0.86
CA GLU A 411 0.54 -28.00 0.22
C GLU A 411 -0.49 -29.00 0.76
N ASP A 412 -1.68 -28.53 1.11
CA ASP A 412 -2.76 -29.35 1.67
C ASP A 412 -3.19 -30.46 0.70
N LYS A 413 -3.25 -30.17 -0.61
CA LYS A 413 -3.58 -31.17 -1.65
C LYS A 413 -2.45 -32.18 -1.85
N VAL A 414 -1.20 -31.72 -1.91
CA VAL A 414 -0.04 -32.61 -2.01
C VAL A 414 -0.01 -33.60 -0.82
N VAL A 415 -0.28 -33.09 0.39
CA VAL A 415 -0.41 -33.92 1.61
C VAL A 415 -1.60 -34.89 1.53
N GLN A 416 -2.77 -34.43 1.07
CA GLN A 416 -3.96 -35.27 0.89
C GLN A 416 -3.68 -36.49 0.01
N HIS A 417 -2.72 -36.36 -0.92
CA HIS A 417 -2.32 -37.42 -1.83
C HIS A 417 -1.10 -38.24 -1.40
N ARG A 418 -0.68 -38.13 -0.12
CA ARG A 418 0.49 -38.85 0.43
C ARG A 418 1.78 -38.55 -0.33
N MET A 419 1.92 -37.30 -0.76
CA MET A 419 3.15 -36.77 -1.31
C MET A 419 3.74 -35.77 -0.31
N GLU A 420 5.05 -35.72 -0.23
CA GLU A 420 5.77 -34.70 0.53
C GLU A 420 6.23 -33.61 -0.42
N LEU A 421 6.02 -32.36 -0.02
CA LEU A 421 6.54 -31.19 -0.73
C LEU A 421 7.90 -30.80 -0.15
N ARG A 422 8.91 -30.61 -1.00
CA ARG A 422 10.23 -30.12 -0.63
C ARG A 422 10.56 -28.81 -1.33
N ASP A 423 11.10 -27.86 -0.57
CA ASP A 423 11.59 -26.59 -1.08
C ASP A 423 13.00 -26.78 -1.65
N LEU A 424 13.17 -26.60 -2.95
CA LEU A 424 14.45 -26.60 -3.65
C LEU A 424 14.93 -25.16 -3.83
N ARG A 425 16.13 -24.86 -3.35
CA ARG A 425 16.78 -23.55 -3.54
C ARG A 425 18.07 -23.74 -4.30
N LEU A 426 17.98 -23.62 -5.62
CA LEU A 426 19.08 -23.89 -6.52
C LEU A 426 19.90 -22.62 -6.69
N GLY A 427 21.13 -22.61 -6.18
CA GLY A 427 22.06 -21.51 -6.44
C GLY A 427 22.28 -21.31 -7.94
N LEU A 428 22.50 -20.07 -8.34
CA LEU A 428 22.80 -19.66 -9.71
C LEU A 428 24.13 -18.92 -9.73
N ASP A 429 24.92 -19.14 -10.77
CA ASP A 429 26.13 -18.35 -10.97
C ASP A 429 25.76 -16.97 -11.57
N MET A 430 25.95 -15.95 -10.75
CA MET A 430 25.62 -14.55 -11.03
C MET A 430 26.81 -13.76 -11.59
N GLY A 431 27.99 -14.37 -11.77
CA GLY A 431 29.22 -13.68 -12.13
C GLY A 431 29.16 -12.89 -13.44
N GLY A 432 28.24 -13.24 -14.34
CA GLY A 432 27.97 -12.54 -15.60
C GLY A 432 26.89 -11.44 -15.55
N LEU A 433 26.25 -11.23 -14.41
CA LEU A 433 25.21 -10.21 -14.22
C LEU A 433 25.76 -8.98 -13.49
N HIS A 434 25.13 -7.82 -13.73
CA HIS A 434 25.56 -6.54 -13.18
C HIS A 434 25.80 -6.64 -11.66
N GLY A 435 27.02 -6.32 -11.20
CA GLY A 435 27.52 -6.51 -9.82
C GLY A 435 26.85 -5.66 -8.71
N ASN A 436 25.58 -5.32 -8.87
CA ASN A 436 24.80 -4.51 -7.93
C ASN A 436 24.17 -5.32 -6.78
N THR A 437 24.43 -6.63 -6.68
CA THR A 437 23.86 -7.46 -5.63
C THR A 437 24.88 -8.44 -5.03
N ASP A 438 25.24 -8.23 -3.76
CA ASP A 438 26.10 -9.15 -2.97
C ASP A 438 25.35 -10.42 -2.49
N ARG A 439 24.09 -10.61 -2.92
CA ARG A 439 23.28 -11.76 -2.49
C ARG A 439 23.42 -12.89 -3.49
N PRO A 440 23.63 -14.15 -3.05
CA PRO A 440 23.60 -15.30 -3.94
C PRO A 440 22.22 -15.39 -4.59
N GLY A 441 22.19 -15.39 -5.93
CA GLY A 441 20.97 -15.67 -6.69
C GLY A 441 20.56 -17.12 -6.48
N TYR A 442 19.29 -17.37 -6.21
CA TYR A 442 18.75 -18.72 -6.14
C TYR A 442 17.43 -18.83 -6.89
N PHE A 443 17.28 -19.91 -7.63
CA PHE A 443 16.01 -20.36 -8.19
C PHE A 443 15.28 -21.19 -7.13
N GLN A 444 14.08 -20.75 -6.75
CA GLN A 444 13.23 -21.50 -5.84
C GLN A 444 12.28 -22.38 -6.65
N ALA A 445 12.15 -23.65 -6.27
CA ALA A 445 11.20 -24.61 -6.81
C ALA A 445 10.62 -25.46 -5.69
N TRP A 446 9.44 -26.04 -5.92
CA TRP A 446 8.92 -27.08 -5.06
C TRP A 446 8.94 -28.41 -5.78
N LEU A 447 9.24 -29.45 -5.02
CA LEU A 447 9.34 -30.81 -5.50
C LEU A 447 8.38 -31.67 -4.69
N ALA A 448 7.30 -32.13 -5.30
CA ALA A 448 6.39 -33.07 -4.66
C ALA A 448 6.75 -34.50 -5.05
N VAL A 449 6.95 -35.35 -4.03
CA VAL A 449 7.39 -36.74 -4.20
C VAL A 449 6.52 -37.64 -3.32
N PRO A 450 6.05 -38.80 -3.80
CA PRO A 450 5.29 -39.71 -2.95
C PRO A 450 6.12 -40.16 -1.74
N ASP A 451 5.47 -40.26 -0.57
CA ASP A 451 6.13 -40.61 0.70
C ASP A 451 6.94 -41.91 0.62
N ALA A 452 6.51 -42.86 -0.23
CA ALA A 452 7.18 -44.13 -0.44
C ALA A 452 8.58 -44.04 -1.07
N PHE A 453 8.93 -42.92 -1.71
CA PHE A 453 10.26 -42.69 -2.29
C PHE A 453 11.22 -42.00 -1.34
N LEU A 454 10.72 -41.55 -0.20
CA LEU A 454 11.47 -40.78 0.78
C LEU A 454 12.07 -41.73 1.81
N PRO A 455 13.30 -41.48 2.27
CA PRO A 455 13.84 -42.24 3.38
C PRO A 455 12.91 -42.10 4.60
N LEU A 456 12.75 -43.16 5.39
CA LEU A 456 11.92 -43.16 6.59
C LEU A 456 12.27 -41.94 7.47
N LYS A 457 11.27 -41.11 7.78
CA LYS A 457 11.42 -39.87 8.58
C LYS A 457 12.25 -40.16 9.84
N GLY A 458 13.36 -39.46 10.01
CA GLY A 458 14.29 -39.62 11.14
C GLY A 458 15.61 -40.33 10.80
N THR A 459 15.72 -40.96 9.63
CA THR A 459 17.00 -41.44 9.10
C THR A 459 17.72 -40.30 8.38
N GLY A 460 18.38 -39.42 9.14
CA GLY A 460 19.35 -38.50 8.53
C GLY A 460 20.39 -39.31 7.77
N HIS A 461 20.77 -38.87 6.56
CA HIS A 461 21.81 -39.46 5.71
C HIS A 461 23.23 -39.50 6.34
N ARG A 462 23.36 -39.44 7.66
CA ARG A 462 24.61 -39.78 8.33
C ARG A 462 24.73 -41.29 8.29
N VAL A 463 25.48 -41.79 7.31
CA VAL A 463 26.09 -43.11 7.37
C VAL A 463 26.84 -43.17 8.71
N SER A 464 26.24 -43.81 9.71
CA SER A 464 26.95 -44.16 10.94
C SER A 464 28.09 -45.08 10.52
N ARG A 465 29.33 -44.61 10.63
CA ARG A 465 30.53 -45.44 10.36
C ARG A 465 30.70 -46.55 11.40
N ALA A 466 29.85 -46.61 12.41
CA ALA A 466 30.06 -47.40 13.62
C ALA A 466 29.09 -48.57 13.80
N ASP A 467 28.08 -48.76 12.94
CA ASP A 467 27.10 -49.83 13.15
C ASP A 467 27.24 -50.95 12.11
N ASP A 468 27.36 -52.15 12.66
CA ASP A 468 27.86 -53.37 12.04
C ASP A 468 27.05 -53.94 10.87
N LYS A 469 27.78 -54.72 10.07
CA LYS A 469 27.55 -55.08 8.66
C LYS A 469 26.38 -56.02 8.33
N GLU A 470 25.57 -56.51 9.28
CA GLU A 470 24.79 -57.73 8.97
C GLU A 470 23.25 -57.67 8.97
N GLN A 471 22.55 -56.67 9.50
CA GLN A 471 21.06 -56.77 9.56
C GLN A 471 20.22 -55.52 9.29
N LEU A 472 20.80 -54.37 8.95
CA LEU A 472 20.03 -53.31 8.33
C LEU A 472 19.87 -53.66 6.84
N LYS A 473 18.73 -54.25 6.46
CA LYS A 473 18.27 -54.25 5.06
C LYS A 473 18.41 -52.82 4.57
N ALA A 474 19.45 -52.53 3.79
CA ALA A 474 19.74 -51.20 3.30
C ALA A 474 18.43 -50.64 2.74
N ALA A 475 17.90 -49.61 3.39
CA ALA A 475 16.69 -48.96 2.91
C ALA A 475 16.98 -48.65 1.44
N LYS A 476 16.19 -49.23 0.53
CA LYS A 476 16.40 -49.08 -0.90
C LYS A 476 16.17 -47.60 -1.21
N VAL A 477 17.24 -46.82 -1.14
CA VAL A 477 17.21 -45.38 -1.42
C VAL A 477 16.67 -45.28 -2.85
N SER A 478 15.56 -44.58 -3.02
CA SER A 478 15.02 -44.36 -4.35
C SER A 478 16.11 -43.70 -5.21
N ASP A 479 16.16 -44.03 -6.50
CA ASP A 479 17.11 -43.40 -7.44
C ASP A 479 17.03 -41.86 -7.37
N PHE A 480 15.86 -41.35 -6.98
CA PHE A 480 15.56 -39.96 -6.75
C PHE A 480 16.24 -39.38 -5.50
N ALA A 481 16.13 -40.05 -4.36
CA ALA A 481 16.79 -39.65 -3.12
C ALA A 481 18.32 -39.82 -3.19
N ALA A 482 18.80 -40.69 -4.08
CA ALA A 482 20.22 -40.83 -4.40
C ALA A 482 20.75 -39.74 -5.37
N SER A 483 19.86 -38.90 -5.93
CA SER A 483 20.29 -37.82 -6.81
C SER A 483 21.08 -36.76 -6.05
N GLU A 484 22.01 -36.15 -6.76
CA GLU A 484 22.86 -35.11 -6.19
C GLU A 484 22.06 -33.85 -5.80
N LEU A 485 21.08 -33.48 -6.63
CA LEU A 485 20.13 -32.41 -6.33
C LEU A 485 19.40 -32.66 -5.02
N TRP A 486 18.99 -33.91 -4.77
CA TRP A 486 18.31 -34.28 -3.53
C TRP A 486 19.24 -34.22 -2.32
N ARG A 487 20.46 -34.73 -2.46
CA ARG A 487 21.47 -34.75 -1.38
C ARG A 487 21.92 -33.35 -0.98
N LEU A 488 22.14 -32.48 -1.96
CA LEU A 488 22.68 -31.13 -1.75
C LEU A 488 21.57 -30.08 -1.58
N GLN A 489 20.32 -30.41 -1.89
CA GLN A 489 19.22 -29.45 -2.02
C GLN A 489 19.59 -28.30 -2.99
N GLY A 490 20.42 -28.60 -3.99
CA GLY A 490 21.11 -27.63 -4.83
C GLY A 490 22.08 -28.31 -5.80
N PHE A 491 22.81 -27.53 -6.58
CA PHE A 491 23.92 -28.01 -7.41
C PHE A 491 25.26 -27.82 -6.69
N ALA A 492 26.27 -28.61 -7.04
CA ALA A 492 27.63 -28.34 -6.60
C ALA A 492 28.09 -26.97 -7.15
N ALA A 493 28.92 -26.24 -6.38
CA ALA A 493 29.28 -24.85 -6.69
C ALA A 493 29.95 -24.68 -8.07
N ASP A 494 30.69 -25.68 -8.53
CA ASP A 494 31.33 -25.76 -9.85
C ASP A 494 30.38 -26.17 -11.00
N SER A 495 29.15 -26.58 -10.67
CA SER A 495 28.14 -27.04 -11.62
C SER A 495 26.92 -26.11 -11.73
N LEU A 496 26.94 -24.97 -11.01
CA LEU A 496 25.87 -23.98 -11.02
C LEU A 496 25.58 -23.55 -12.47
N PRO A 497 24.31 -23.54 -12.91
CA PRO A 497 23.98 -22.95 -14.19
C PRO A 497 24.29 -21.45 -14.15
N SER A 498 24.99 -20.98 -15.19
CA SER A 498 25.26 -19.56 -15.37
C SER A 498 23.98 -18.83 -15.76
N ALA A 499 23.84 -17.60 -15.27
CA ALA A 499 22.75 -16.75 -15.71
C ALA A 499 22.86 -16.40 -17.20
N LEU A 500 21.70 -16.19 -17.84
CA LEU A 500 21.68 -15.74 -19.23
C LEU A 500 22.35 -14.36 -19.33
N PRO A 501 23.27 -14.14 -20.29
CA PRO A 501 23.81 -12.82 -20.57
C PRO A 501 22.68 -11.84 -20.92
N GLU A 502 22.78 -10.60 -20.45
CA GLU A 502 21.77 -9.56 -20.70
C GLU A 502 21.52 -9.33 -22.19
N ALA A 503 22.52 -9.51 -23.06
CA ALA A 503 22.36 -9.37 -24.51
C ALA A 503 21.50 -10.48 -25.16
N SER A 504 21.38 -11.64 -24.52
CA SER A 504 20.55 -12.76 -25.01
C SER A 504 19.10 -12.67 -24.51
N PHE A 505 18.77 -11.55 -23.86
CA PHE A 505 17.46 -11.26 -23.30
C PHE A 505 16.45 -10.90 -24.42
N VAL A 506 15.39 -11.70 -24.55
CA VAL A 506 14.29 -11.42 -25.49
C VAL A 506 12.99 -11.24 -24.71
N VAL A 507 12.49 -10.00 -24.62
CA VAL A 507 11.19 -9.71 -23.98
C VAL A 507 10.07 -10.11 -24.92
N PRO A 508 9.16 -11.01 -24.53
CA PRO A 508 7.96 -11.31 -25.32
C PRO A 508 6.94 -10.16 -25.21
N SER A 509 7.30 -8.94 -25.63
CA SER A 509 6.35 -7.82 -25.81
C SER A 509 6.88 -6.59 -26.55
N ALA A 510 8.12 -6.58 -27.08
CA ALA A 510 8.61 -5.37 -27.75
C ALA A 510 7.83 -4.98 -29.03
N ARG A 511 6.96 -5.87 -29.58
CA ARG A 511 6.15 -5.58 -30.77
C ARG A 511 4.65 -5.92 -30.69
N ALA A 512 4.15 -6.54 -29.63
CA ALA A 512 2.73 -6.90 -29.52
C ALA A 512 2.15 -6.42 -28.19
N THR A 513 1.15 -5.54 -28.28
CA THR A 513 0.30 -5.06 -27.18
C THR A 513 -0.52 -6.20 -26.58
N LEU A 514 0.11 -7.00 -25.72
CA LEU A 514 -0.61 -7.85 -24.76
C LEU A 514 -0.81 -7.04 -23.47
N SER A 515 -1.90 -6.29 -23.42
CA SER A 515 -2.38 -5.72 -22.15
C SER A 515 -2.98 -6.86 -21.33
N GLY A 516 -2.35 -7.21 -20.21
CA GLY A 516 -2.97 -8.10 -19.23
C GLY A 516 -4.29 -7.51 -18.70
N ASN A 517 -5.21 -8.38 -18.27
CA ASN A 517 -6.56 -8.05 -17.82
C ASN A 517 -6.64 -7.07 -16.63
N GLU A 518 -5.51 -6.67 -16.04
CA GLU A 518 -5.41 -5.72 -14.92
C GLU A 518 -4.78 -4.36 -15.27
N SER A 519 -4.47 -4.07 -16.55
CA SER A 519 -3.85 -2.78 -16.95
C SER A 519 -2.54 -2.40 -16.22
N ARG A 520 -1.85 -3.36 -15.57
CA ARG A 520 -0.52 -3.18 -15.00
C ARG A 520 0.55 -3.35 -16.08
N LYS A 521 1.35 -2.30 -16.30
CA LYS A 521 2.48 -2.31 -17.26
C LYS A 521 3.78 -2.89 -16.69
N ASN A 522 3.77 -3.43 -15.47
CA ASN A 522 4.99 -3.89 -14.80
C ASN A 522 4.86 -5.39 -14.49
N PHE A 523 5.25 -6.23 -15.44
CA PHE A 523 5.55 -7.65 -15.19
C PHE A 523 7.01 -7.86 -14.73
N THR A 524 7.75 -6.79 -14.42
CA THR A 524 9.22 -6.80 -14.52
C THR A 524 10.05 -7.23 -13.33
N ASP A 525 9.53 -7.33 -12.11
CA ASP A 525 10.49 -7.40 -10.98
C ASP A 525 10.70 -8.81 -10.38
N VAL A 526 9.80 -9.76 -10.64
CA VAL A 526 9.82 -11.03 -9.87
C VAL A 526 9.46 -12.26 -10.71
N GLN A 527 8.42 -12.20 -11.54
CA GLN A 527 8.08 -13.30 -12.47
C GLN A 527 9.12 -13.47 -13.56
N GLU A 528 9.64 -12.34 -14.01
CA GLU A 528 10.65 -12.22 -15.05
C GLU A 528 12.00 -12.78 -14.53
N THR A 529 12.49 -12.34 -13.37
CA THR A 529 13.78 -12.75 -12.79
C THR A 529 14.03 -14.28 -12.73
N ALA A 530 13.03 -15.14 -12.52
CA ALA A 530 13.25 -16.60 -12.41
C ALA A 530 13.48 -17.27 -13.77
N GLN A 531 12.78 -16.80 -14.81
CA GLN A 531 13.01 -17.23 -16.19
C GLN A 531 14.36 -16.72 -16.70
N TRP A 532 14.88 -15.64 -16.10
CA TRP A 532 15.98 -14.84 -16.63
C TRP A 532 17.34 -15.25 -16.05
N LEU A 533 17.38 -15.77 -14.83
CA LEU A 533 18.64 -16.06 -14.14
C LEU A 533 19.34 -17.37 -14.54
N ALA A 534 18.79 -18.19 -15.45
CA ALA A 534 19.47 -19.43 -15.84
C ALA A 534 19.06 -20.08 -17.18
N GLY A 535 18.01 -19.57 -17.83
CA GLY A 535 17.55 -20.09 -19.12
C GLY A 535 17.11 -21.56 -19.10
N GLU A 536 17.14 -22.19 -20.28
CA GLU A 536 16.80 -23.60 -20.49
C GLU A 536 17.77 -24.55 -19.77
N GLU A 537 19.04 -24.14 -19.63
CA GLU A 537 20.11 -24.98 -19.09
C GLU A 537 19.85 -25.38 -17.62
N ALA A 538 19.40 -24.46 -16.77
CA ALA A 538 19.05 -24.80 -15.39
C ALA A 538 17.96 -25.85 -15.31
N TYR A 539 16.87 -25.68 -16.06
CA TYR A 539 15.79 -26.65 -16.10
C TYR A 539 16.28 -28.00 -16.63
N CYS A 540 17.12 -28.01 -17.65
CA CYS A 540 17.76 -29.22 -18.16
C CYS A 540 18.64 -29.91 -17.11
N LYS A 541 19.45 -29.15 -16.35
CA LYS A 541 20.27 -29.69 -15.25
C LYS A 541 19.40 -30.25 -14.12
N VAL A 542 18.32 -29.55 -13.75
CA VAL A 542 17.35 -30.02 -12.75
C VAL A 542 16.74 -31.35 -13.20
N LEU A 543 16.18 -31.39 -14.41
CA LEU A 543 15.51 -32.57 -14.94
C LEU A 543 16.48 -33.74 -15.11
N LYS A 544 17.69 -33.51 -15.65
CA LYS A 544 18.74 -34.55 -15.75
C LYS A 544 19.18 -35.05 -14.38
N SER A 545 19.32 -34.16 -13.40
CA SER A 545 19.74 -34.57 -12.05
C SER A 545 18.65 -35.37 -11.34
N LEU A 546 17.38 -34.98 -11.49
CA LEU A 546 16.25 -35.67 -10.88
C LEU A 546 15.93 -37.01 -11.55
N PHE A 547 16.12 -37.10 -12.86
CA PHE A 547 15.63 -38.23 -13.66
C PHE A 547 16.73 -39.02 -14.40
N ARG A 548 17.98 -39.00 -13.89
CA ARG A 548 19.23 -39.55 -14.47
C ARG A 548 19.11 -40.78 -15.39
N PHE A 549 18.18 -41.71 -15.13
CA PHE A 549 18.03 -42.95 -15.91
C PHE A 549 16.61 -43.27 -16.43
N LYS A 550 15.58 -42.44 -16.16
CA LYS A 550 14.16 -42.74 -16.50
C LYS A 550 13.32 -41.52 -16.89
N LEU A 551 13.89 -40.61 -17.69
CA LEU A 551 13.19 -39.41 -18.19
C LEU A 551 11.84 -39.72 -18.87
N LYS A 552 11.70 -40.89 -19.53
CA LYS A 552 10.46 -41.33 -20.19
C LYS A 552 9.24 -41.54 -19.26
N ARG A 553 9.42 -41.47 -17.93
CA ARG A 553 8.33 -41.60 -16.94
C ARG A 553 8.05 -40.33 -16.15
N ALA A 554 8.82 -39.27 -16.38
CA ALA A 554 8.59 -37.99 -15.72
C ALA A 554 7.47 -37.22 -16.43
N VAL A 555 6.61 -36.54 -15.66
CA VAL A 555 5.65 -35.56 -16.19
C VAL A 555 5.90 -34.27 -15.42
N VAL A 556 6.12 -33.18 -16.16
CA VAL A 556 6.28 -31.85 -15.57
C VAL A 556 4.94 -31.13 -15.64
N ILE A 557 4.44 -30.63 -14.52
CA ILE A 557 3.17 -29.89 -14.48
C ILE A 557 3.48 -28.45 -14.13
N HIS A 558 3.18 -27.56 -15.08
CA HIS A 558 3.43 -26.13 -14.93
C HIS A 558 2.14 -25.42 -14.50
N THR A 559 2.09 -24.97 -13.25
CA THR A 559 0.86 -24.46 -12.59
C THR A 559 0.73 -22.95 -12.54
N THR A 560 1.72 -22.19 -13.03
CA THR A 560 1.69 -20.71 -13.03
C THR A 560 1.94 -20.16 -14.44
N ALA A 561 1.86 -18.84 -14.63
CA ALA A 561 1.95 -18.18 -15.94
C ALA A 561 3.15 -18.69 -16.78
N TYR A 562 2.86 -19.23 -17.97
CA TYR A 562 3.77 -19.68 -19.04
C TYR A 562 5.28 -19.54 -18.78
N CYS A 563 5.99 -20.67 -18.64
CA CYS A 563 7.46 -20.73 -18.59
C CYS A 563 8.04 -21.44 -19.81
N GLY A 564 8.25 -20.69 -20.89
CA GLY A 564 8.79 -21.23 -22.14
C GLY A 564 10.17 -21.89 -21.99
N SER A 565 10.99 -21.49 -21.01
CA SER A 565 12.29 -22.14 -20.76
C SER A 565 12.16 -23.54 -20.17
N LEU A 566 11.19 -23.78 -19.29
CA LEU A 566 10.92 -25.11 -18.76
C LEU A 566 10.32 -26.03 -19.83
N GLU A 567 9.38 -25.51 -20.64
CA GLU A 567 8.78 -26.27 -21.74
C GLU A 567 9.83 -26.68 -22.77
N ARG A 568 10.71 -25.75 -23.20
CA ARG A 568 11.82 -26.09 -24.10
C ARG A 568 12.76 -27.14 -23.50
N ALA A 569 13.11 -27.02 -22.21
CA ALA A 569 13.90 -28.03 -21.52
C ALA A 569 13.21 -29.40 -21.50
N CYS A 570 11.89 -29.43 -21.26
CA CYS A 570 11.11 -30.67 -21.28
C CYS A 570 11.10 -31.29 -22.68
N VAL A 571 10.85 -30.50 -23.73
CA VAL A 571 10.89 -30.95 -25.13
C VAL A 571 12.28 -31.46 -25.51
N GLN A 572 13.34 -30.73 -25.16
CA GLN A 572 14.74 -31.11 -25.42
C GLN A 572 15.09 -32.47 -24.78
N LEU A 573 14.54 -32.75 -23.59
CA LEU A 573 14.79 -33.98 -22.85
C LEU A 573 13.77 -35.09 -23.12
N GLY A 574 12.78 -34.86 -23.99
CA GLY A 574 11.70 -35.81 -24.24
C GLY A 574 10.84 -36.10 -23.00
N VAL A 575 10.69 -35.11 -22.12
CA VAL A 575 9.86 -35.17 -20.91
C VAL A 575 8.49 -34.59 -21.24
N PRO A 576 7.39 -35.35 -21.09
CA PRO A 576 6.04 -34.81 -21.18
C PRO A 576 5.82 -33.62 -20.24
N VAL A 577 5.29 -32.53 -20.77
CA VAL A 577 4.91 -31.34 -20.00
C VAL A 577 3.40 -31.09 -20.13
N TRP A 578 2.77 -30.77 -19.01
CA TRP A 578 1.38 -30.34 -18.91
C TRP A 578 1.35 -28.90 -18.38
N SER A 579 1.09 -27.94 -19.25
CA SER A 579 1.02 -26.52 -18.91
C SER A 579 -0.44 -26.10 -18.74
N LEU A 580 -0.80 -25.51 -17.59
CA LEU A 580 -2.16 -24.96 -17.38
C LEU A 580 -2.46 -23.78 -18.33
N THR A 581 -1.43 -23.14 -18.88
CA THR A 581 -1.53 -22.06 -19.87
C THR A 581 -1.81 -22.54 -21.30
N ASP A 582 -1.62 -23.83 -21.61
CA ASP A 582 -1.74 -24.33 -22.99
C ASP A 582 -3.17 -24.32 -23.53
N ASN A 583 -4.21 -24.43 -22.69
CA ASN A 583 -5.59 -24.42 -23.19
C ASN A 583 -6.06 -23.05 -23.71
N SER A 584 -5.43 -21.94 -23.32
CA SER A 584 -5.80 -20.59 -23.76
C SER A 584 -4.79 -19.97 -24.73
N VAL A 585 -3.50 -20.24 -24.56
CA VAL A 585 -2.42 -19.65 -25.36
C VAL A 585 -2.18 -20.42 -26.66
N CYS A 586 -2.23 -21.76 -26.66
CA CYS A 586 -2.08 -22.53 -27.90
C CYS A 586 -3.22 -22.28 -28.88
N HIS A 587 -4.44 -22.03 -28.42
CA HIS A 587 -5.55 -21.63 -29.30
C HIS A 587 -5.27 -20.30 -30.01
N SER A 588 -4.71 -19.32 -29.32
CA SER A 588 -4.43 -18.01 -29.91
C SER A 588 -3.18 -18.02 -30.79
N TYR A 589 -2.14 -18.73 -30.38
CA TYR A 589 -0.85 -18.76 -31.09
C TYR A 589 -0.85 -19.72 -32.28
N ALA A 590 -1.49 -20.89 -32.16
CA ALA A 590 -1.64 -21.81 -33.29
C ALA A 590 -2.59 -21.23 -34.35
N ALA A 591 -3.69 -20.58 -33.94
CA ALA A 591 -4.58 -19.88 -34.88
C ALA A 591 -3.85 -18.74 -35.60
N MET A 592 -3.06 -17.92 -34.90
CA MET A 592 -2.25 -16.87 -35.53
C MET A 592 -1.13 -17.42 -36.42
N THR A 593 -0.49 -18.52 -36.04
CA THR A 593 0.59 -19.13 -36.84
C THR A 593 0.04 -19.77 -38.10
N VAL A 594 -1.09 -20.48 -38.01
CA VAL A 594 -1.80 -21.05 -39.17
C VAL A 594 -2.37 -19.94 -40.05
N ALA A 595 -2.95 -18.88 -39.49
CA ALA A 595 -3.41 -17.73 -40.26
C ALA A 595 -2.26 -17.01 -41.00
N ASN A 596 -1.10 -16.85 -40.36
CA ASN A 596 0.08 -16.26 -41.01
C ASN A 596 0.67 -17.17 -42.09
N MET A 597 0.66 -18.49 -41.89
CA MET A 597 1.07 -19.45 -42.93
C MET A 597 0.12 -19.44 -44.12
N LEU A 598 -1.19 -19.34 -43.88
CA LEU A 598 -2.21 -19.23 -44.93
C LEU A 598 -2.22 -17.87 -45.65
N LEU A 599 -1.78 -16.80 -45.00
CA LEU A 599 -1.60 -15.48 -45.62
C LEU A 599 -0.29 -15.36 -46.42
N GLN A 600 0.72 -16.15 -46.09
CA GLN A 600 1.99 -16.22 -46.83
C GLN A 600 1.95 -17.19 -48.01
N ALA A 601 1.13 -18.24 -47.92
CA ALA A 601 0.76 -19.04 -49.07
C ALA A 601 -0.25 -18.23 -49.91
N GLY A 602 0.23 -17.50 -50.92
CA GLY A 602 -0.64 -16.77 -51.86
C GLY A 602 -1.74 -17.65 -52.48
N PRO A 603 -2.74 -17.06 -53.17
CA PRO A 603 -3.91 -17.79 -53.64
C PRO A 603 -3.48 -19.02 -54.46
N LEU A 604 -3.91 -20.20 -54.00
CA LEU A 604 -3.70 -21.47 -54.69
C LEU A 604 -4.33 -21.38 -56.10
N GLN A 605 -3.50 -21.54 -57.14
CA GLN A 605 -3.95 -21.84 -58.50
C GLN A 605 -4.35 -23.30 -58.62
#